data_AF-A0A6L9J9J5-F1
#
_entry.id   AF-A0A6L9J9J5-F1
#
_cell.length_a   1.000
_cell.length_b   1.000
_cell.length_c   1.000
_cell.angle_alpha   90.00
_cell.angle_beta   90.00
_cell.angle_gamma   90.00
#
_symmetry.space_group_name_H-M   'P 1'
#
loop_
_entity.id
_entity.type
_entity.pdbx_description
1 polymer ?
#
loop_
_entity_poly.entity_id
_entity_poly.type
_entity_poly.pdbx_seq_one_letter_code
_entity_poly.pdbx_strand_id
1 'polypeptide(L)' 'MLVNLQTPITCPHTLFGFTGEPTDANGLIHLRARYYAPSLGTFLSQDPHPGVWTVPGSLNGYGYVHGNPANWTDPSGEF' A
#
# COMPACT_ATOMS: atom_id res chain seq x y z
N MET A 1 10.89 -8.30 45.73
CA MET A 1 11.49 -7.51 44.65
C MET A 1 10.80 -7.94 43.36
N LEU A 2 9.82 -7.20 42.88
CA LEU A 2 9.12 -7.52 41.64
C LEU A 2 9.84 -6.82 40.50
N VAL A 3 10.25 -7.59 39.49
CA VAL A 3 10.95 -7.11 38.31
C VAL A 3 9.98 -6.36 37.39
N ASN A 4 10.29 -5.10 37.10
CA ASN A 4 9.56 -4.29 36.12
C ASN A 4 10.03 -4.74 34.72
N LEU A 5 9.21 -5.55 34.04
CA LEU A 5 9.44 -5.87 32.63
C LEU A 5 9.11 -4.62 31.81
N GLN A 6 10.14 -3.87 31.43
CA GLN A 6 10.06 -2.89 30.38
C GLN A 6 9.50 -3.59 29.13
N THR A 7 8.24 -3.33 28.80
CA THR A 7 7.70 -3.69 27.49
C THR A 7 8.63 -3.08 26.45
N PRO A 8 9.07 -3.83 25.42
CA PRO A 8 9.88 -3.24 24.37
C PRO A 8 9.09 -2.03 23.87
N ILE A 9 9.76 -0.89 23.81
CA ILE A 9 9.28 0.30 23.12
C ILE A 9 9.03 -0.11 21.68
N THR A 10 7.87 -0.69 21.40
CA THR A 10 7.32 -0.79 20.07
C THR A 10 7.11 0.65 19.67
N CYS A 11 8.03 1.20 18.87
CA CYS A 11 7.77 2.39 18.09
C CYS A 11 6.34 2.20 17.59
N PRO A 12 5.39 3.11 17.90
CA PRO A 12 4.02 2.92 17.47
C PRO A 12 4.09 2.55 16.00
N HIS A 13 3.63 1.35 15.66
CA HIS A 13 3.36 1.06 14.28
C HIS A 13 2.34 2.13 13.90
N THR A 14 2.82 3.15 13.19
CA THR A 14 1.99 4.29 12.86
C THR A 14 0.83 3.71 12.08
N LEU A 15 -0.39 3.96 12.53
CA LEU A 15 -1.58 3.45 11.85
C LEU A 15 -1.60 3.84 10.37
N PHE A 16 -0.90 4.92 10.02
CA PHE A 16 -0.75 5.45 8.69
C PHE A 16 0.68 5.24 8.16
N GLY A 17 0.78 4.73 6.94
CA GLY A 17 2.03 4.48 6.24
C GLY A 17 2.16 5.31 4.97
N PHE A 18 2.48 4.65 3.86
CA PHE A 18 2.64 5.29 2.55
C PHE A 18 1.36 6.06 2.17
N THR A 19 1.55 7.24 1.57
CA THR A 19 0.48 8.19 1.18
C THR A 19 -0.50 8.55 2.30
N GLY A 20 -0.16 8.30 3.57
CA GLY A 20 -1.03 8.56 4.72
C GLY A 20 -2.12 7.51 4.91
N GLU A 21 -2.01 6.34 4.28
CA GLU A 21 -3.06 5.32 4.25
C GLU A 21 -2.86 4.26 5.35
N PRO A 22 -3.95 3.61 5.82
CA PRO A 22 -3.88 2.63 6.89
C PRO A 22 -2.93 1.48 6.57
N THR A 23 -1.98 1.21 7.46
CA THR A 23 -1.05 0.08 7.35
C THR A 23 -1.38 -0.99 8.39
N ASP A 24 -1.59 -2.21 7.92
CA ASP A 24 -1.89 -3.36 8.77
C ASP A 24 -0.60 -3.96 9.36
N ALA A 25 -0.70 -4.76 10.42
CA ALA A 25 0.44 -5.31 11.16
C ALA A 25 1.38 -6.18 10.29
N ASN A 26 0.90 -6.66 9.14
CA ASN A 26 1.67 -7.39 8.13
C ASN A 26 2.44 -6.47 7.16
N GLY A 27 2.34 -5.15 7.30
CA GLY A 27 3.00 -4.16 6.44
C GLY A 27 2.28 -3.87 5.12
N LEU A 28 1.08 -4.42 4.91
CA LEU A 28 0.24 -4.10 3.76
C LEU A 28 -0.52 -2.80 4.01
N ILE A 29 -0.67 -2.01 2.95
CA ILE A 29 -1.40 -0.74 2.99
C ILE A 29 -2.76 -0.94 2.34
N HIS A 30 -3.82 -0.52 3.04
CA HIS A 30 -5.18 -0.61 2.53
C HIS A 30 -5.53 0.63 1.70
N LEU A 31 -5.28 0.57 0.39
CA LEU A 31 -5.67 1.62 -0.57
C LEU A 31 -7.10 1.39 -1.06
N ARG A 32 -8.06 1.29 -0.13
CA ARG A 32 -9.51 1.13 -0.36
C ARG A 32 -9.86 -0.09 -1.22
N ALA A 33 -9.85 0.03 -2.54
CA ALA A 33 -10.22 -1.06 -3.44
C ALA A 33 -9.26 -2.26 -3.34
N ARG A 34 -7.98 -2.02 -3.02
CA ARG A 34 -6.94 -3.06 -3.04
C ARG A 34 -5.91 -2.90 -1.91
N TYR A 35 -5.30 -4.02 -1.55
CA TYR A 35 -4.13 -4.04 -0.67
C TYR A 35 -2.84 -3.86 -1.49
N TYR A 36 -2.06 -2.86 -1.11
CA TYR A 36 -0.77 -2.56 -1.70
C TYR A 36 0.36 -3.13 -0.83
N ALA A 37 1.29 -3.82 -1.46
CA ALA A 37 2.49 -4.36 -0.83
C ALA A 37 3.68 -3.43 -1.10
N PRO A 38 4.03 -2.52 -0.17
CA PRO A 38 5.09 -1.54 -0.41
C PRO A 38 6.47 -2.19 -0.57
N SER A 39 6.69 -3.37 0.03
CA SER A 39 7.92 -4.15 -0.14
C SER A 39 8.12 -4.71 -1.55
N LEU A 40 7.02 -4.88 -2.31
CA LEU A 40 7.04 -5.39 -3.69
C LEU A 40 6.77 -4.28 -4.72
N GLY A 41 6.20 -3.16 -4.32
CA GLY A 41 5.81 -2.06 -5.22
C GLY A 41 4.58 -2.38 -6.08
N THR A 42 3.70 -3.28 -5.63
CA THR A 42 2.58 -3.80 -6.42
C THR A 42 1.34 -4.07 -5.56
N PHE A 43 0.17 -4.10 -6.17
CA PHE A 43 -1.05 -4.61 -5.54
C PHE A 43 -1.05 -6.13 -5.45
N LEU A 44 -1.71 -6.68 -4.42
CA LEU A 44 -1.87 -8.12 -4.23
C LEU A 44 -3.01 -8.73 -5.04
N SER A 45 -3.92 -7.90 -5.55
CA SER A 45 -5.06 -8.32 -6.36
C SER A 45 -5.08 -7.55 -7.67
N GLN A 46 -5.57 -8.21 -8.72
CA GLN A 46 -5.79 -7.58 -10.01
C GLN A 46 -6.83 -6.46 -9.90
N ASP A 47 -6.59 -5.37 -10.62
CA ASP A 47 -7.53 -4.29 -10.80
C ASP A 47 -8.82 -4.79 -11.49
N PRO A 48 -10.01 -4.48 -10.94
CA PRO A 48 -11.27 -4.68 -11.66
C PRO A 48 -11.35 -3.90 -12.97
N HIS A 49 -10.62 -2.78 -13.08
CA HIS A 49 -10.51 -1.99 -14.30
C HIS A 49 -9.56 -2.67 -15.29
N PRO A 50 -10.00 -2.99 -16.52
CA PRO A 50 -9.17 -3.68 -17.51
C PRO A 50 -8.06 -2.81 -18.11
N GLY A 51 -8.02 -1.53 -17.75
CA GLY A 51 -7.14 -0.53 -18.34
C GLY A 51 -7.69 0.04 -19.65
N VAL A 52 -6.91 0.96 -20.21
CA VAL A 52 -7.18 1.67 -21.45
C VAL A 52 -6.11 1.30 -22.48
N TRP A 53 -6.51 0.78 -23.63
CA TRP A 53 -5.58 0.31 -24.68
C TRP A 53 -4.60 1.37 -25.18
N THR A 54 -4.99 2.65 -25.16
CA THR A 54 -4.13 3.78 -25.55
C THR A 54 -3.16 4.21 -24.44
N VAL A 55 -3.27 3.63 -23.24
CA VAL A 55 -2.40 3.87 -22.09
C VAL A 55 -1.81 2.53 -21.65
N PRO A 56 -0.70 2.07 -22.28
CA PRO A 56 -0.15 0.73 -22.04
C PRO A 56 0.13 0.41 -20.56
N GLY A 57 0.53 1.42 -19.77
CA GLY A 57 0.78 1.26 -18.34
C GLY A 57 -0.47 0.94 -17.51
N SER A 58 -1.67 1.24 -18.00
CA SER A 58 -2.94 0.92 -17.33
C SER A 58 -3.37 -0.53 -17.53
N LEU A 59 -2.77 -1.24 -18.49
CA LEU A 59 -3.06 -2.65 -18.74
C LEU A 59 -2.38 -3.57 -17.71
N ASN A 60 -1.47 -3.03 -16.89
CA ASN A 60 -0.91 -3.75 -15.77
C ASN A 60 -1.86 -3.68 -14.57
N GLY A 61 -2.74 -4.66 -14.43
CA GLY A 61 -3.72 -4.72 -13.34
C GLY A 61 -3.15 -4.87 -11.92
N TYR A 62 -1.83 -4.97 -11.76
CA TYR A 62 -1.19 -5.02 -10.43
C TYR A 62 -0.35 -3.77 -10.12
N GLY A 63 -0.13 -2.91 -11.12
CA GLY A 63 0.70 -1.72 -10.96
C GLY A 63 0.04 -0.67 -10.06
N TYR A 64 0.89 0.12 -9.40
CA TYR A 64 0.49 1.33 -8.69
C TYR A 64 0.97 2.56 -9.48
N VAL A 65 0.05 3.46 -9.81
CA VAL A 65 0.27 4.74 -10.52
C VAL A 65 1.22 4.65 -11.72
N HIS A 66 1.05 3.61 -12.54
CA HIS A 66 1.90 3.33 -13.71
C HIS A 66 3.41 3.25 -13.40
N GLY A 67 3.78 2.89 -12.17
CA GLY A 67 5.17 2.81 -11.73
C GLY A 67 5.83 4.16 -11.45
N ASN A 68 5.05 5.24 -11.27
CA ASN A 68 5.57 6.56 -10.92
C ASN A 68 5.08 7.08 -9.53
N PRO A 69 5.29 6.33 -8.43
CA PRO A 69 4.84 6.70 -7.08
C PRO A 69 5.52 7.94 -6.51
N ALA A 70 6.63 8.38 -7.09
CA ALA A 70 7.32 9.60 -6.67
C ALA A 70 6.55 10.86 -7.08
N ASN A 71 5.79 10.82 -8.18
CA ASN A 71 5.07 11.97 -8.71
C ASN A 71 3.54 11.81 -8.64
N TRP A 72 3.04 10.59 -8.36
CA TRP A 72 1.62 10.25 -8.47
C TRP A 72 1.17 9.49 -7.22
N THR A 73 -0.09 9.66 -6.88
CA THR A 73 -0.77 8.94 -5.81
C THR A 73 -2.14 8.54 -6.35
N ASP A 74 -2.53 7.29 -6.17
CA ASP A 74 -3.87 6.81 -6.50
C ASP A 74 -4.73 6.80 -5.22
N PRO A 75 -5.67 7.76 -5.08
CA PRO A 75 -6.52 7.83 -3.90
C PRO A 75 -7.63 6.79 -3.93
N SER A 76 -7.92 6.11 -5.04
CA SER A 76 -9.01 5.12 -5.16
C SER A 76 -8.58 3.68 -4.94
N GLY A 77 -7.33 3.35 -5.25
CA GLY A 77 -6.85 1.97 -5.32
C GLY A 77 -7.20 1.28 -6.64
N GLU A 78 -7.38 2.01 -7.73
CA GLU A 78 -7.76 1.54 -9.06
C GLU A 78 -6.76 1.98 -10.16
N PHE A 79 -5.59 2.52 -9.80
CA PHE A 79 -4.61 3.05 -10.76
C PHE A 79 -3.12 2.90 -10.38
#